data_AF-A0A6M0C0A3-F1
#
_entry.id   AF-A0A6M0C0A3-F1
#
_cell.length_a   1.000
_cell.length_b   1.000
_cell.length_c   1.000
_cell.angle_alpha   90.00
_cell.angle_beta   90.00
_cell.angle_gamma   90.00
#
_symmetry.space_group_name_H-M   'P 1'
#
loop_
_entity.id
_entity.type
_entity.pdbx_description
1 polymer ?
#
loop_
_entity_poly.entity_id
_entity_poly.type
_entity_poly.pdbx_seq_one_letter_code
_entity_poly.pdbx_strand_id
1 'polypeptide(L)'
;MEDNLKPLECSDDDVVSFGNQTCKLGILKKAINHSFENGMNYYRQSGFQDQRVETPRPLSQADWFKKDVDCEILNLGSNKWMKGKMRVKFSVEFYIEEEQQINDPDSLDDLRREFNQES
;
A
#
# COMPACT_ATOMS: atom_id res chain seq x y z
N MET A 1 -13.65 -1.78 -19.78
CA MET A 1 -13.98 -3.22 -19.67
C MET A 1 -14.44 -3.45 -18.25
N GLU A 2 -15.66 -3.93 -18.05
CA GLU A 2 -16.16 -4.25 -16.71
C GLU A 2 -15.41 -5.45 -16.15
N ASP A 3 -14.63 -5.22 -15.10
CA ASP A 3 -13.95 -6.25 -14.33
C ASP A 3 -15.02 -7.03 -13.55
N ASN A 4 -15.50 -8.15 -14.10
CA ASN A 4 -16.52 -9.02 -13.46
C ASN A 4 -15.96 -9.85 -12.28
N LEU A 5 -14.84 -9.43 -11.70
CA LEU A 5 -14.19 -10.12 -10.58
C LEU A 5 -14.90 -9.73 -9.28
N LYS A 6 -15.61 -10.70 -8.70
CA LYS A 6 -16.21 -10.54 -7.36
C LYS A 6 -15.15 -10.83 -6.29
N PRO A 7 -14.97 -9.95 -5.29
CA PRO A 7 -14.15 -10.26 -4.13
C PRO A 7 -14.65 -11.54 -3.47
N LEU A 8 -13.72 -12.45 -3.18
CA LEU A 8 -14.01 -13.66 -2.41
C LEU A 8 -13.69 -13.39 -0.94
N GLU A 9 -14.61 -13.74 -0.05
CA GLU A 9 -14.36 -13.71 1.39
C GLU A 9 -13.40 -14.86 1.75
N CYS A 10 -12.25 -14.53 2.34
CA CYS A 10 -11.18 -15.48 2.63
C CYS A 10 -10.67 -15.29 4.06
N SER A 11 -10.38 -16.41 4.74
CA SER A 11 -9.77 -16.46 6.07
C SER A 11 -8.24 -16.39 5.99
N ASP A 12 -7.60 -15.92 7.05
CA ASP A 12 -6.14 -15.91 7.16
C ASP A 12 -5.53 -17.32 7.19
N ASP A 13 -6.31 -18.32 7.58
CA ASP A 13 -5.88 -19.71 7.56
C ASP A 13 -6.05 -20.40 6.20
N ASP A 14 -6.77 -19.77 5.25
CA ASP A 14 -6.91 -20.29 3.88
C ASP A 14 -5.55 -20.38 3.19
N VAL A 15 -5.40 -21.29 2.23
CA VAL A 15 -4.12 -21.53 1.56
C VAL A 15 -4.20 -21.04 0.12
N VAL A 16 -3.20 -20.27 -0.31
CA VAL A 16 -3.08 -19.80 -1.69
C VAL A 16 -1.88 -20.49 -2.36
N SER A 17 -2.07 -20.85 -3.63
CA SER A 17 -1.06 -21.43 -4.51
C SER A 17 -0.70 -20.48 -5.64
N PHE A 18 0.60 -20.28 -5.88
CA PHE A 18 1.18 -19.55 -7.00
C PHE A 18 2.17 -20.45 -7.72
N GLY A 19 1.75 -21.04 -8.85
CA GLY A 19 2.55 -22.02 -9.58
C GLY A 19 2.87 -23.25 -8.71
N ASN A 20 4.14 -23.40 -8.31
CA ASN A 20 4.62 -24.55 -7.52
C ASN A 20 4.72 -24.26 -6.01
N GLN A 21 4.23 -23.11 -5.54
CA GLN A 21 4.41 -22.67 -4.15
C GLN A 21 3.08 -22.40 -3.49
N THR A 22 2.93 -22.84 -2.25
CA THR A 22 1.72 -22.67 -1.46
C THR A 22 2.04 -22.04 -0.10
N CYS A 23 1.16 -21.16 0.37
CA CYS A 23 1.29 -20.52 1.68
C CYS A 23 -0.08 -20.15 2.25
N LYS A 24 -0.17 -20.01 3.58
CA LYS A 24 -1.37 -19.45 4.20
C LYS A 24 -1.56 -17.99 3.81
N LEU A 25 -2.80 -17.58 3.59
CA LEU A 25 -3.16 -16.23 3.20
C LEU A 25 -2.72 -15.20 4.25
N GLY A 26 -2.85 -15.51 5.53
CA GLY A 26 -2.38 -14.65 6.62
C GLY A 26 -0.85 -14.46 6.61
N ILE A 27 -0.08 -15.47 6.22
CA ILE A 27 1.38 -15.35 6.05
C ILE A 27 1.69 -14.45 4.86
N LEU A 28 0.97 -14.62 3.74
CA LEU A 28 1.13 -13.79 2.57
C LEU A 28 0.80 -12.31 2.86
N LYS A 29 -0.32 -12.03 3.54
CA LYS A 29 -0.71 -10.67 3.97
C LYS A 29 0.39 -10.02 4.82
N LYS A 30 0.91 -10.75 5.80
CA LYS A 30 2.02 -10.27 6.64
C LYS A 30 3.27 -9.98 5.81
N ALA A 31 3.64 -10.87 4.89
CA ALA A 31 4.81 -10.69 4.03
C ALA A 31 4.67 -9.47 3.10
N ILE A 32 3.48 -9.23 2.53
CA ILE A 32 3.20 -8.06 1.68
C ILE A 32 3.30 -6.78 2.51
N ASN A 33 2.66 -6.73 3.68
CA ASN A 33 2.71 -5.55 4.55
C ASN A 33 4.13 -5.25 5.02
N HIS A 34 4.86 -6.27 5.48
CA HIS A 34 6.25 -6.12 5.89
C HIS A 34 7.15 -5.65 4.73
N SER A 35 6.91 -6.16 3.51
CA SER A 35 7.65 -5.73 2.32
C SER A 35 7.32 -4.29 1.93
N PHE A 36 6.08 -3.86 2.11
CA PHE A 36 5.66 -2.48 1.85
C PHE A 36 6.28 -1.52 2.87
N GLU A 37 6.19 -1.84 4.16
CA GLU A 37 6.84 -1.07 5.25
C GLU A 37 8.35 -0.98 5.05
N ASN A 38 9.02 -2.11 4.77
CA ASN A 38 10.46 -2.12 4.55
C ASN A 38 10.88 -1.46 3.23
N GLY A 39 10.06 -1.58 2.18
CA GLY A 39 10.27 -0.87 0.92
C GLY A 39 10.23 0.63 1.14
N MET A 40 9.30 1.14 1.97
CA MET A 40 9.29 2.54 2.40
C MET A 40 10.50 2.87 3.31
N ASN A 41 10.93 1.93 4.17
CA ASN A 41 12.09 2.12 5.05
C ASN A 41 13.44 2.09 4.30
N TYR A 42 13.53 1.49 3.12
CA TYR A 42 14.74 1.52 2.28
C TYR A 42 15.09 2.95 1.85
N TYR A 43 14.09 3.83 1.73
CA TYR A 43 14.29 5.27 1.51
C TYR A 43 14.58 6.05 2.80
N ARG A 44 14.46 5.42 3.98
CA ARG A 44 14.71 6.05 5.30
C ARG A 44 16.01 5.62 5.98
N GLN A 45 16.63 4.49 5.63
CA GLN A 45 17.94 4.12 6.19
C GLN A 45 18.67 3.04 5.38
N SER A 46 19.84 3.38 4.86
CA SER A 46 20.89 2.44 4.48
C SER A 46 21.43 1.77 5.75
N GLY A 47 20.79 0.70 6.19
CA GLY A 47 21.24 -0.08 7.33
C GLY A 47 20.06 -0.70 8.06
N PHE A 48 19.70 -1.92 7.69
CA PHE A 48 19.80 -3.06 8.58
C PHE A 48 19.41 -4.32 7.82
N GLN A 49 20.29 -5.31 7.93
CA GLN A 49 20.06 -6.67 7.47
C GLN A 49 19.02 -7.34 8.37
N ASP A 50 18.36 -8.34 7.77
CA ASP A 50 17.90 -9.56 8.43
C ASP A 50 16.39 -9.67 8.71
N GLN A 51 15.67 -10.20 7.72
CA GLN A 51 14.68 -11.26 7.95
C GLN A 51 14.42 -11.99 6.62
N ARG A 52 14.98 -13.21 6.53
CA ARG A 52 14.77 -14.13 5.41
C ARG A 52 13.34 -14.69 5.46
N VAL A 53 12.37 -13.92 5.00
CA VAL A 53 11.12 -14.50 4.51
C VAL A 53 11.41 -14.97 3.09
N GLU A 54 11.54 -16.27 2.90
CA GLU A 54 11.64 -16.85 1.55
C GLU A 54 10.32 -16.61 0.83
N THR A 55 10.29 -15.56 0.02
CA THR A 55 9.13 -15.22 -0.79
C THR A 55 9.05 -16.14 -2.01
N PRO A 56 7.83 -16.52 -2.45
CA PRO A 56 7.68 -17.45 -3.55
C PRO A 56 8.16 -16.94 -4.92
N ARG A 57 9.44 -17.13 -5.25
CA ARG A 57 10.12 -16.69 -6.50
C ARG A 57 10.00 -15.16 -6.75
N PRO A 58 11.03 -14.52 -7.32
CA PRO A 58 10.93 -13.13 -7.70
C PRO A 58 10.17 -13.04 -9.02
N LEU A 59 8.84 -13.14 -8.99
CA LEU A 59 8.09 -12.21 -9.83
C LEU A 59 8.64 -10.84 -9.43
N SER A 60 9.11 -10.04 -10.39
CA SER A 60 9.74 -8.77 -10.07
C SER A 60 8.85 -8.03 -9.08
N GLN A 61 9.39 -7.44 -8.00
CA GLN A 61 8.56 -6.81 -6.95
C GLN A 61 7.48 -5.90 -7.55
N ALA A 62 7.76 -5.31 -8.73
CA ALA A 62 6.85 -4.48 -9.49
C ALA A 62 5.61 -5.22 -10.07
N ASP A 63 5.67 -6.50 -10.40
CA ASP A 63 4.57 -7.20 -11.09
C ASP A 63 3.37 -7.47 -10.18
N TRP A 64 3.62 -7.74 -8.89
CA TRP A 64 2.57 -7.93 -7.87
C TRP A 64 1.72 -6.69 -7.65
N PHE A 65 2.28 -5.50 -7.90
CA PHE A 65 1.58 -4.21 -7.74
C PHE A 65 1.00 -3.67 -9.05
N LYS A 66 1.43 -4.20 -10.20
CA LYS A 66 1.03 -3.71 -11.52
C LYS A 66 -0.04 -4.57 -12.18
N LYS A 67 -0.13 -5.84 -11.83
CA LYS A 67 -1.00 -6.80 -12.51
C LYS A 67 -1.64 -7.78 -11.55
N ASP A 68 -2.79 -8.27 -11.96
CA ASP A 68 -3.43 -9.41 -11.32
C ASP A 68 -2.56 -10.66 -11.51
N VAL A 69 -2.34 -11.40 -10.43
CA VAL A 69 -1.55 -12.63 -10.43
C VAL A 69 -2.48 -13.82 -10.44
N ASP A 70 -2.34 -14.70 -11.44
CA ASP A 70 -3.09 -15.96 -11.49
C ASP A 70 -2.69 -16.85 -10.30
N CYS A 71 -3.69 -17.34 -9.57
CA CYS A 71 -3.49 -18.15 -8.38
C CYS A 71 -4.64 -19.13 -8.16
N GLU A 72 -4.47 -20.04 -7.20
CA GLU A 72 -5.53 -20.92 -6.73
C GLU A 72 -5.68 -20.76 -5.22
N ILE A 73 -6.90 -20.78 -4.70
CA ILE A 73 -7.17 -20.75 -3.26
C ILE A 73 -7.85 -22.04 -2.82
N LEU A 74 -7.48 -22.51 -1.64
CA LEU A 74 -8.12 -23.58 -0.91
C LEU A 74 -8.64 -23.00 0.41
N ASN A 75 -9.94 -22.80 0.51
CA ASN A 75 -10.57 -22.37 1.76
C ASN A 75 -10.57 -23.51 2.77
N LEU A 76 -10.45 -23.18 4.05
CA LEU A 76 -10.62 -24.15 5.11
C LEU A 76 -12.01 -24.78 5.08
N GLY A 77 -12.04 -26.11 5.17
CA GLY A 77 -13.25 -26.91 5.03
C GLY A 77 -13.68 -27.15 3.57
N SER A 78 -12.97 -26.59 2.59
CA SER A 78 -13.14 -26.96 1.19
C SER A 78 -12.23 -28.13 0.82
N ASN A 79 -12.72 -28.98 -0.08
CA ASN A 79 -12.00 -30.13 -0.59
C ASN A 79 -11.40 -29.84 -1.98
N LYS A 80 -11.57 -28.62 -2.50
CA LYS A 80 -11.28 -28.26 -3.89
C LYS A 80 -10.56 -26.92 -3.95
N TRP A 81 -9.54 -26.88 -4.80
CA TRP A 81 -8.88 -25.65 -5.23
C TRP A 81 -9.78 -24.85 -6.17
N MET A 82 -9.83 -23.55 -5.97
CA MET A 82 -10.54 -22.61 -6.83
C MET A 82 -9.53 -21.72 -7.54
N LYS A 83 -9.55 -21.76 -8.88
CA LYS A 83 -8.75 -20.87 -9.72
C LYS A 83 -9.30 -19.46 -9.65
N GLY A 84 -8.40 -18.49 -9.50
CA GLY A 84 -8.74 -17.09 -9.43
C GLY A 84 -7.55 -16.21 -9.75
N LYS A 85 -7.75 -14.92 -9.46
CA LYS A 85 -6.71 -13.91 -9.60
C LYS A 85 -6.61 -13.14 -8.30
N MET A 86 -5.39 -12.85 -7.89
CA MET A 86 -5.12 -12.02 -6.75
C MET A 86 -4.65 -10.64 -7.19
N ARG A 87 -5.23 -9.60 -6.60
CA ARG A 87 -4.90 -8.19 -6.83
C ARG A 87 -4.56 -7.54 -5.50
N VAL A 88 -3.38 -6.91 -5.41
CA VAL A 88 -3.01 -6.09 -4.25
C VAL A 88 -3.51 -4.66 -4.50
N LYS A 89 -4.27 -4.11 -3.56
CA LYS A 89 -4.75 -2.72 -3.59
C LYS A 89 -4.20 -1.97 -2.38
N PHE A 90 -3.66 -0.78 -2.59
CA PHE A 90 -3.27 0.15 -1.54
C PHE A 90 -3.94 1.50 -1.79
N SER A 91 -4.25 2.22 -0.71
CA SER A 91 -4.72 3.60 -0.74
C SER A 91 -3.58 4.53 -0.32
N VAL A 92 -3.46 5.67 -1.01
CA VAL A 92 -2.58 6.77 -0.59
C VAL A 92 -3.48 7.94 -0.28
N GLU A 93 -3.35 8.46 0.93
CA GLU A 93 -4.14 9.60 1.41
C GLU A 93 -3.18 10.74 1.73
N PHE A 94 -3.53 11.93 1.25
CA PHE A 94 -2.78 13.16 1.50
C PHE A 94 -3.62 14.06 2.39
N TYR A 95 -3.04 14.43 3.53
CA TYR A 95 -3.69 15.27 4.52
C TYR A 95 -2.99 16.63 4.55
N ILE A 96 -3.79 17.70 4.53
CA ILE A 96 -3.35 19.06 4.81
C ILE A 96 -3.97 19.41 6.15
N GLU A 97 -3.15 19.76 7.13
CA GLU A 97 -3.66 20.40 8.35
C GLU A 97 -4.14 21.80 7.96
N GLU A 98 -5.41 22.11 8.28
CA GLU A 98 -6.01 23.39 7.93
C GLU A 98 -5.14 24.54 8.47
N GLU A 99 -4.80 25.44 7.55
CA GLU A 99 -4.10 26.72 7.74
C GLU A 99 -2.58 26.64 8.01
N GLN A 100 -1.81 26.44 6.93
CA GLN A 100 -0.76 27.43 6.69
C GLN A 100 -1.47 28.76 6.44
N GLN A 101 -1.76 29.51 7.51
CA GLN A 101 -1.92 30.96 7.38
C GLN A 101 -0.62 31.45 6.76
N ILE A 102 -0.63 31.60 5.43
CA ILE A 102 0.18 32.59 4.78
C ILE A 102 -0.31 33.88 5.45
N ASN A 103 0.39 34.32 6.50
CA ASN A 103 0.31 35.70 6.92
C ASN A 103 0.71 36.47 5.67
N ASP A 104 -0.29 36.93 4.90
CA ASP A 104 -0.09 38.01 3.95
C ASP A 104 0.66 39.10 4.73
N PRO A 105 1.92 39.41 4.38
CA PRO A 105 2.65 40.47 5.07
C PRO A 105 2.06 41.88 4.75
N ASP A 106 0.98 41.96 3.97
CA ASP A 106 0.32 43.20 3.57
C ASP A 106 -1.02 43.39 4.30
N SER A 107 -0.96 43.49 5.63
CA SER A 107 -2.05 44.12 6.38
C SER A 107 -2.18 45.57 5.90
N LEU A 108 -3.22 45.86 5.10
CA LEU A 108 -3.51 47.20 4.57
C LEU A 108 -3.59 48.30 5.64
N ASP A 109 -3.73 47.93 6.92
CA ASP A 109 -3.70 48.85 8.04
C ASP A 109 -2.30 49.39 8.37
N ASP A 110 -1.23 48.63 8.08
CA ASP A 110 0.14 49.12 8.25
C ASP A 110 0.50 50.15 7.17
N LEU A 111 0.06 49.94 5.92
CA LEU A 111 0.20 50.92 4.83
C LEU A 111 -0.60 52.20 5.08
N ARG A 112 -1.79 52.11 5.70
CA ARG A 112 -2.58 53.29 6.12
C ARG A 112 -1.92 54.07 7.25
N ARG A 113 -1.15 53.40 8.12
CA ARG A 113 -0.39 54.07 9.19
C ARG A 113 0.80 54.84 8.64
N GLU A 114 1.54 54.30 7.67
CA GLU A 114 2.64 55.03 7.03
C GLU A 114 2.14 56.29 6.30
N PHE A 115 1.03 56.19 5.56
CA PHE A 115 0.51 57.34 4.81
C PHE A 115 0.03 58.50 5.70
N ASN A 116 -0.48 58.19 6.91
CA ASN A 116 -0.96 59.21 7.85
C ASN A 116 0.15 59.79 8.75
N GLN A 117 1.40 59.33 8.63
CA GLN A 117 2.55 59.87 9.37
C GLN A 117 3.36 60.89 8.56
N GLU A 118 3.12 61.04 7.25
CA GLU A 118 3.80 62.01 6.37
C GLU A 118 2.99 63.32 6.15
N SER A 119 2.29 63.85 7.17
CA SER A 119 1.70 65.20 7.13
C SER A 119 1.88 65.96 8.44
#